data_AF-A0A3D1N9U3-F1
#
_entry.id   AF-A0A3D1N9U3-F1
#
_cell.length_a   1.000
_cell.length_b   1.000
_cell.length_c   1.000
_cell.angle_alpha   90.00
_cell.angle_beta   90.00
_cell.angle_gamma   90.00
#
_symmetry.space_group_name_H-M   'P 1'
#
loop_
_entity.id
_entity.type
_entity.pdbx_description
1 polymer ?
#
loop_
_entity_poly.entity_id
_entity_poly.type
_entity_poly.pdbx_seq_one_letter_code
_entity_poly.pdbx_strand_id
1 'polypeptide(L)'
;MKKIILLFSLSALIISCVSTRSTLKNVDDSAPDLILTPNNTFDIKLFSTDKKYGYDKDYPINIFFQTSKSEINHERFLNALAGPKGEKITYTKLESCCPFPTKRSEMGAGFLDVYELKWEGQKKPVILYLNIYEKGILMVPFGLRLRDN
;
A
#
# COMPACT_ATOMS: atom_id res chain seq x y z
N MET A 1 -44.02 -40.36 9.02
CA MET A 1 -42.59 -40.09 8.81
C MET A 1 -42.31 -39.45 7.44
N LYS A 2 -42.98 -38.36 7.07
CA LYS A 2 -42.76 -37.63 5.80
C LYS A 2 -42.51 -36.13 5.96
N LYS A 3 -42.75 -35.58 7.16
CA LYS A 3 -42.55 -34.15 7.48
C LYS A 3 -41.19 -33.83 8.12
N ILE A 4 -40.48 -34.84 8.65
CA ILE A 4 -39.15 -34.66 9.27
C ILE A 4 -38.03 -34.68 8.22
N ILE A 5 -38.25 -35.33 7.07
CA ILE A 5 -37.25 -35.44 5.99
C ILE A 5 -37.09 -34.11 5.23
N LEU A 6 -38.09 -33.22 5.28
CA LEU A 6 -38.04 -31.91 4.63
C LEU A 6 -37.22 -30.86 5.41
N LEU A 7 -36.89 -31.10 6.69
CA LEU A 7 -36.15 -30.15 7.51
C LEU A 7 -34.61 -30.25 7.36
N PHE A 8 -34.09 -31.36 6.83
CA PHE A 8 -32.65 -31.57 6.66
C PHE A 8 -32.09 -31.07 5.32
N SER A 9 -32.93 -30.57 4.41
CA SER A 9 -32.49 -30.10 3.09
C SER A 9 -32.12 -28.61 3.02
N LEU A 10 -32.24 -27.85 4.12
CA LEU A 10 -32.10 -26.39 4.12
C LEU A 10 -30.85 -25.85 4.88
N SER A 11 -29.94 -26.71 5.35
CA SER A 11 -28.78 -26.28 6.15
C SER A 11 -27.43 -26.21 5.39
N ALA A 12 -27.41 -26.40 4.07
CA ALA A 12 -26.18 -26.48 3.26
C ALA A 12 -25.81 -25.19 2.49
N LEU A 13 -26.25 -24.03 2.97
CA LEU A 13 -25.83 -22.70 2.49
C LEU A 13 -25.45 -21.99 3.79
N ILE A 14 -24.21 -21.70 4.16
CA ILE A 14 -23.25 -20.77 3.56
C ILE A 14 -21.97 -20.89 4.41
N ILE A 15 -20.98 -21.65 3.95
CA ILE A 15 -19.60 -21.53 4.47
C ILE A 15 -18.75 -20.95 3.33
N SER A 16 -19.05 -19.71 2.92
CA SER A 16 -18.10 -18.98 2.09
C SER A 16 -16.91 -18.63 2.97
N CYS A 17 -15.84 -19.41 2.85
CA CYS A 17 -14.55 -19.03 3.40
C CYS A 17 -14.08 -17.78 2.64
N VAL A 18 -14.38 -16.59 3.17
CA VAL A 18 -13.81 -15.34 2.64
C VAL A 18 -12.30 -15.46 2.84
N SER A 19 -11.57 -15.63 1.75
CA SER A 19 -10.12 -15.77 1.77
C SER A 19 -9.49 -14.55 2.45
N THR A 20 -8.87 -14.76 3.60
CA THR A 20 -8.07 -13.75 4.32
C THR A 20 -6.70 -13.52 3.67
N ARG A 21 -6.41 -14.19 2.55
CA ARG A 21 -5.20 -13.98 1.77
C ARG A 21 -5.28 -12.61 1.11
N SER A 22 -4.27 -11.78 1.34
CA SER A 22 -4.15 -10.48 0.69
C SER A 22 -4.18 -10.63 -0.83
N THR A 23 -4.87 -9.70 -1.49
CA THR A 23 -4.95 -9.61 -2.96
C THR A 23 -3.79 -8.82 -3.56
N LEU A 24 -3.00 -8.13 -2.71
CA LEU A 24 -1.80 -7.43 -3.12
C LEU A 24 -0.72 -8.41 -3.55
N LYS A 25 -0.01 -8.10 -4.64
CA LYS A 25 0.92 -9.02 -5.32
C LYS A 25 2.37 -8.85 -4.88
N ASN A 26 2.68 -7.79 -4.13
CA ASN A 26 4.03 -7.44 -3.69
C ASN A 26 4.15 -7.34 -2.15
N VAL A 27 3.30 -8.07 -1.42
CA VAL A 27 3.44 -8.25 0.04
C VAL A 27 4.57 -9.23 0.30
N ASP A 28 5.46 -8.86 1.21
CA ASP A 28 6.60 -9.66 1.63
C ASP A 28 6.86 -9.47 3.13
N ASP A 29 6.45 -10.45 3.93
CA ASP A 29 6.66 -10.45 5.37
C ASP A 29 8.15 -10.56 5.77
N SER A 30 9.00 -11.07 4.87
CA SER A 30 10.45 -11.20 5.08
C SER A 30 11.22 -9.91 4.78
N ALA A 31 10.55 -8.89 4.24
CA ALA A 31 11.17 -7.59 3.99
C ALA A 31 11.79 -6.99 5.27
N PRO A 32 12.94 -6.28 5.17
CA PRO A 32 13.53 -5.60 6.30
C PRO A 32 12.56 -4.59 6.94
N ASP A 33 12.69 -4.37 8.23
CA ASP A 33 11.95 -3.31 8.90
C ASP A 33 12.43 -1.94 8.41
N LEU A 34 11.49 -1.00 8.24
CA LEU A 34 11.82 0.35 7.77
C LEU A 34 12.61 1.09 8.84
N ILE A 35 13.53 1.95 8.41
CA ILE A 35 14.39 2.76 9.29
C ILE A 35 14.16 4.23 8.95
N LEU A 36 14.14 5.09 9.96
CA LEU A 36 14.02 6.54 9.78
C LEU A 36 15.40 7.20 9.70
N THR A 37 15.50 8.18 8.82
CA THR A 37 16.60 9.14 8.77
C THR A 37 16.45 10.20 9.87
N PRO A 38 17.50 10.97 10.19
CA PRO A 38 17.41 12.12 11.10
C PRO A 38 16.38 13.17 10.67
N ASN A 39 16.07 13.25 9.38
CA ASN A 39 15.08 14.18 8.80
C ASN A 39 13.63 13.64 8.87
N ASN A 40 13.39 12.56 9.63
CA ASN A 40 12.09 11.91 9.77
C ASN A 40 11.49 11.49 8.41
N THR A 41 12.31 10.91 7.54
CA THR A 41 11.90 10.21 6.31
C THR A 41 12.40 8.77 6.35
N PHE A 42 11.92 7.89 5.47
CA PHE A 42 12.47 6.52 5.39
C PHE A 42 13.84 6.48 4.69
N ASP A 43 14.75 5.65 5.21
CA ASP A 43 16.04 5.33 4.58
C ASP A 43 15.83 4.32 3.44
N ILE A 44 15.52 4.82 2.25
CA ILE A 44 15.24 4.02 1.05
C ILE A 44 16.53 3.86 0.23
N LYS A 45 16.95 2.63 -0.04
CA LYS A 45 18.21 2.32 -0.75
C LYS A 45 18.03 1.68 -2.13
N LEU A 46 16.82 1.23 -2.42
CA LEU A 46 16.51 0.45 -3.60
C LEU A 46 15.66 1.26 -4.58
N PHE A 47 15.84 0.98 -5.86
CA PHE A 47 15.09 1.61 -6.95
C PHE A 47 14.35 0.51 -7.71
N SER A 48 13.04 0.66 -7.86
CA SER A 48 12.23 -0.33 -8.57
C SER A 48 12.48 -0.24 -10.08
N THR A 49 12.75 -1.38 -10.71
CA THR A 49 12.69 -1.52 -12.17
C THR A 49 11.28 -1.90 -12.66
N ASP A 50 10.39 -2.29 -11.76
CA ASP A 50 8.99 -2.59 -12.06
C ASP A 50 8.19 -1.30 -12.17
N LYS A 51 7.61 -1.07 -13.35
CA LYS A 51 6.77 0.09 -13.68
C LYS A 51 5.42 0.07 -12.94
N LYS A 52 5.03 -1.04 -12.33
CA LYS A 52 3.80 -1.16 -11.54
C LYS A 52 3.98 -0.77 -10.09
N TYR A 53 5.21 -0.86 -9.56
CA TYR A 53 5.47 -0.60 -8.15
C TYR A 53 5.06 0.83 -7.77
N GLY A 54 4.05 0.93 -6.91
CA GLY A 54 3.40 2.15 -6.48
C GLY A 54 2.36 2.71 -7.45
N TYR A 55 2.42 2.40 -8.74
CA TYR A 55 1.53 2.95 -9.78
C TYR A 55 0.29 2.08 -10.05
N ASP A 56 0.30 0.84 -9.58
CA ASP A 56 -0.80 -0.12 -9.73
C ASP A 56 -1.32 -0.49 -8.34
N LYS A 57 -2.65 -0.53 -8.18
CA LYS A 57 -3.31 -0.90 -6.92
C LYS A 57 -2.95 -2.31 -6.42
N ASP A 58 -2.57 -3.23 -7.30
CA ASP A 58 -2.15 -4.57 -6.93
C ASP A 58 -0.67 -4.61 -6.49
N TYR A 59 0.09 -3.54 -6.75
CA TYR A 59 1.51 -3.39 -6.44
C TYR A 59 1.77 -2.08 -5.66
N PRO A 60 1.06 -1.80 -4.55
CA PRO A 60 1.21 -0.55 -3.82
C PRO A 60 2.59 -0.45 -3.15
N ILE A 61 2.94 0.75 -2.71
CA ILE A 61 4.08 0.92 -1.79
C ILE A 61 3.64 0.44 -0.40
N ASN A 62 4.23 -0.67 0.05
CA ASN A 62 3.97 -1.28 1.36
C ASN A 62 4.86 -0.64 2.43
N ILE A 63 4.25 0.20 3.28
CA ILE A 63 4.87 1.06 4.30
C ILE A 63 4.40 0.63 5.69
N PHE A 64 4.51 -0.65 6.01
CA PHE A 64 4.29 -1.11 7.37
C PHE A 64 5.46 -0.71 8.26
N PHE A 65 5.24 0.28 9.13
CA PHE A 65 6.24 0.77 10.06
C PHE A 65 5.71 0.78 11.49
N GLN A 66 6.33 -0.05 12.33
CA GLN A 66 5.94 -0.30 13.72
C GLN A 66 4.46 -0.71 13.84
N THR A 67 3.87 -0.58 15.04
CA THR A 67 2.42 -0.77 15.25
C THR A 67 1.60 0.44 14.77
N SER A 68 2.27 1.48 14.24
CA SER A 68 1.63 2.73 13.84
C SER A 68 0.96 2.61 12.47
N LYS A 69 -0.38 2.53 12.48
CA LYS A 69 -1.21 2.73 11.28
C LYS A 69 -1.51 4.22 11.11
N SER A 70 -0.46 5.03 10.96
CA SER A 70 -0.58 6.49 10.92
C SER A 70 -0.24 7.04 9.55
N GLU A 71 -1.02 8.05 9.14
CA GLU A 71 -0.79 8.86 7.93
C GLU A 71 0.63 9.45 7.85
N ILE A 72 1.30 9.64 9.00
CA ILE A 72 2.68 10.13 9.04
C ILE A 72 3.64 9.24 8.25
N ASN A 73 3.35 7.95 8.10
CA ASN A 73 4.18 7.03 7.33
C ASN A 73 4.04 7.29 5.81
N HIS A 74 2.88 7.73 5.33
CA HIS A 74 2.75 8.22 3.96
C HIS A 74 3.64 9.44 3.74
N GLU A 75 3.56 10.41 4.65
CA GLU A 75 4.36 11.64 4.57
C GLU A 75 5.87 11.36 4.64
N ARG A 76 6.31 10.46 5.53
CA ARG A 76 7.72 10.03 5.64
C ARG A 76 8.26 9.45 4.34
N PHE A 77 7.45 8.64 3.65
CA PHE A 77 7.83 8.08 2.35
C PHE A 77 7.83 9.15 1.26
N LEU A 78 6.74 9.92 1.13
CA LEU A 78 6.59 10.92 0.08
C LEU A 78 7.63 12.03 0.20
N ASN A 79 7.96 12.47 1.41
CA ASN A 79 9.01 13.46 1.65
C ASN A 79 10.43 12.97 1.35
N ALA A 80 10.64 11.66 1.20
CA ALA A 80 11.91 11.09 0.74
C ALA A 80 12.07 11.18 -0.79
N LEU A 81 11.01 11.48 -1.53
CA LEU A 81 11.00 11.43 -2.99
C LEU A 81 11.21 12.79 -3.64
N ALA A 82 11.72 12.74 -4.86
CA ALA A 82 11.85 13.85 -5.79
C ALA A 82 11.41 13.43 -7.21
N GLY A 83 11.18 14.43 -8.07
CA GLY A 83 10.89 14.21 -9.48
C GLY A 83 12.05 13.56 -10.24
N PRO A 84 11.84 13.16 -11.51
CA PRO A 84 12.82 12.43 -12.32
C PRO A 84 14.17 13.12 -12.50
N LYS A 85 14.24 14.44 -12.31
CA LYS A 85 15.45 15.26 -12.40
C LYS A 85 15.83 15.88 -11.05
N GLY A 86 15.25 15.42 -9.95
CA GLY A 86 15.48 15.97 -8.60
C GLY A 86 14.53 17.10 -8.23
N GLU A 87 13.44 17.30 -8.97
CA GLU A 87 12.47 18.36 -8.68
C GLU A 87 11.80 18.16 -7.33
N LYS A 88 11.57 19.26 -6.59
CA LYS A 88 10.77 19.22 -5.38
C LYS A 88 9.34 18.82 -5.73
N ILE A 89 8.87 17.76 -5.10
CA ILE A 89 7.48 17.31 -5.26
C ILE A 89 6.57 17.96 -4.21
N THR A 90 5.31 18.11 -4.58
CA THR A 90 4.19 18.29 -3.67
C THR A 90 3.23 17.12 -3.86
N TYR A 91 2.42 16.83 -2.84
CA TYR A 91 1.49 15.71 -2.88
C TYR A 91 0.17 16.04 -2.20
N THR A 92 -0.91 15.45 -2.72
CA THR A 92 -2.26 15.57 -2.18
C THR A 92 -2.87 14.19 -2.07
N LYS A 93 -3.42 13.84 -0.91
CA LYS A 93 -4.24 12.64 -0.74
C LYS A 93 -5.55 12.83 -1.52
N LEU A 94 -5.81 11.97 -2.49
CA LEU A 94 -7.03 12.00 -3.29
C LEU A 94 -8.17 11.26 -2.59
N GLU A 95 -7.90 10.03 -2.18
CA GLU A 95 -8.89 9.16 -1.55
C GLU A 95 -8.22 8.05 -0.74
N SER A 96 -8.98 7.47 0.18
CA SER A 96 -8.71 6.15 0.75
C SER A 96 -9.62 5.17 0.02
N CYS A 97 -9.04 4.32 -0.82
CA CYS A 97 -9.76 3.44 -1.72
C CYS A 97 -9.41 1.99 -1.50
N CYS A 98 -9.92 1.16 -2.41
CA CYS A 98 -9.30 -0.10 -2.76
C CYS A 98 -9.18 -1.04 -1.56
N PRO A 99 -10.32 -1.51 -1.02
CA PRO A 99 -10.31 -2.47 0.07
C PRO A 99 -9.56 -3.73 -0.37
N PHE A 100 -8.70 -4.24 0.51
CA PHE A 100 -8.01 -5.51 0.35
C PHE A 100 -8.04 -6.33 1.66
N PRO A 101 -8.09 -7.67 1.59
CA PRO A 101 -8.03 -8.51 2.80
C PRO A 101 -6.68 -8.37 3.51
N THR A 102 -6.68 -8.21 4.82
CA THR A 102 -5.45 -8.22 5.64
C THR A 102 -5.74 -8.73 7.05
N LYS A 103 -4.81 -9.52 7.59
CA LYS A 103 -4.86 -9.97 8.99
C LYS A 103 -4.33 -8.92 9.97
N ARG A 104 -3.74 -7.84 9.46
CA ARG A 104 -3.12 -6.78 10.26
C ARG A 104 -4.08 -5.64 10.58
N SER A 105 -5.37 -5.81 10.27
CA SER A 105 -6.47 -4.92 10.63
C SER A 105 -7.50 -5.68 11.46
N GLU A 106 -8.08 -5.05 12.48
CA GLU A 106 -9.12 -5.67 13.32
C GLU A 106 -10.36 -6.02 12.52
N MET A 107 -10.66 -5.24 11.46
CA MET A 107 -11.78 -5.49 10.55
C MET A 107 -11.50 -6.59 9.52
N GLY A 108 -10.29 -7.16 9.49
CA GLY A 108 -9.88 -8.14 8.47
C GLY A 108 -9.66 -7.55 7.06
N ALA A 109 -9.77 -6.23 6.93
CA ALA A 109 -9.59 -5.49 5.68
C ALA A 109 -8.79 -4.20 5.92
N GLY A 110 -7.99 -3.83 4.92
CA GLY A 110 -7.24 -2.59 4.82
C GLY A 110 -7.68 -1.82 3.59
N PHE A 111 -7.34 -0.53 3.56
CA PHE A 111 -7.60 0.35 2.43
C PHE A 111 -6.27 0.95 1.96
N LEU A 112 -6.13 1.12 0.65
CA LEU A 112 -5.00 1.83 0.08
C LEU A 112 -5.27 3.33 0.12
N ASP A 113 -4.22 4.11 0.31
CA ASP A 113 -4.29 5.55 0.18
C ASP A 113 -3.68 5.99 -1.14
N VAL A 114 -4.44 6.82 -1.87
CA VAL A 114 -4.09 7.28 -3.20
C VAL A 114 -3.58 8.71 -3.10
N TYR A 115 -2.35 8.92 -3.55
CA TYR A 115 -1.72 10.24 -3.56
C TYR A 115 -1.44 10.69 -4.99
N GLU A 116 -1.79 11.93 -5.29
CA GLU A 116 -1.34 12.64 -6.48
C GLU A 116 -0.04 13.39 -6.16
N LEU A 117 1.00 13.19 -6.98
CA LEU A 117 2.28 13.88 -6.91
C LEU A 117 2.40 14.87 -8.06
N LYS A 118 2.87 16.08 -7.73
CA LYS A 118 3.12 17.19 -8.66
C LYS A 118 4.52 17.76 -8.48
N TRP A 119 5.09 18.26 -9.56
CA TRP A 119 6.33 19.04 -9.56
C TRP A 119 6.36 19.95 -10.79
N GLU A 120 7.29 20.91 -10.80
CA GLU A 120 7.41 21.88 -11.89
C GLU A 120 7.80 21.20 -13.21
N GLY A 121 7.15 21.58 -14.31
CA GLY A 121 7.41 21.01 -15.64
C GLY A 121 6.82 19.61 -15.86
N GLN A 122 6.08 19.05 -14.89
CA GLN A 122 5.38 17.78 -15.03
C GLN A 122 4.23 17.90 -16.06
N LYS A 123 4.21 17.01 -17.05
CA LYS A 123 3.15 16.99 -18.10
C LYS A 123 1.86 16.29 -17.65
N LYS A 124 1.98 15.28 -16.78
CA LYS A 124 0.87 14.47 -16.28
C LYS A 124 1.08 14.20 -14.80
N PRO A 125 0.06 14.38 -13.95
CA PRO A 125 0.16 14.00 -12.55
C PRO A 125 0.56 12.54 -12.39
N VAL A 126 1.33 12.27 -11.35
CA VAL A 126 1.68 10.91 -10.94
C VAL A 126 0.76 10.49 -9.82
N ILE A 127 0.16 9.30 -9.93
CA ILE A 127 -0.67 8.72 -8.89
C ILE A 127 0.09 7.56 -8.27
N LEU A 128 0.16 7.53 -6.94
CA LEU A 128 0.73 6.45 -6.17
C LEU A 128 -0.30 5.83 -5.22
N TYR A 129 -0.25 4.51 -5.08
CA TYR A 129 -1.03 3.71 -4.14
C TYR A 129 -0.15 3.29 -2.97
N LEU A 130 -0.50 3.70 -1.76
CA LEU A 130 0.27 3.42 -0.56
C LEU A 130 -0.54 2.54 0.39
N ASN A 131 0.16 1.69 1.13
CA ASN A 131 -0.41 0.73 2.05
C ASN A 131 0.37 0.74 3.37
N ILE A 132 -0.29 1.01 4.50
CA ILE A 132 0.34 1.00 5.83
C ILE A 132 0.18 -0.33 6.59
N TYR A 133 -0.56 -1.29 6.04
CA TYR A 133 -0.89 -2.51 6.75
C TYR A 133 0.12 -3.62 6.50
N GLU A 134 0.60 -3.81 5.27
CA GLU A 134 1.46 -4.96 4.91
C GLU A 134 2.94 -4.58 4.75
N LYS A 135 3.82 -5.56 4.97
CA LYS A 135 5.25 -5.41 4.68
C LYS A 135 5.53 -5.64 3.20
N GLY A 136 6.59 -5.01 2.71
CA GLY A 136 7.14 -5.23 1.39
C GLY A 136 8.50 -4.56 1.29
N ILE A 137 9.27 -4.91 0.26
CA ILE A 137 10.54 -4.25 -0.01
C ILE A 137 10.26 -2.78 -0.37
N LEU A 138 10.77 -1.85 0.43
CA LEU A 138 10.59 -0.42 0.22
C LEU A 138 11.59 0.08 -0.83
N MET A 139 11.08 0.69 -1.89
CA MET A 139 11.86 1.14 -3.04
C MET A 139 11.37 2.51 -3.52
N VAL A 140 12.22 3.20 -4.28
CA VAL A 140 11.82 4.36 -5.07
C VAL A 140 11.01 3.87 -6.29
N PRO A 141 9.79 4.42 -6.55
CA PRO A 141 9.01 4.08 -7.73
C PRO A 141 9.74 4.42 -9.04
N PHE A 142 9.51 3.62 -10.08
CA PHE A 142 10.17 3.77 -11.36
C PHE A 142 10.02 5.19 -11.93
N GLY A 143 11.14 5.85 -12.20
CA GLY A 143 11.16 7.20 -12.77
C GLY A 143 11.11 8.34 -11.75
N LEU A 144 10.94 8.05 -10.45
CA LEU A 144 11.18 9.02 -9.38
C LEU A 144 12.62 8.90 -8.86
N ARG A 145 13.03 9.88 -8.04
CA ARG A 145 14.34 9.92 -7.38
C ARG A 145 14.18 10.08 -5.88
N LEU A 146 15.28 9.91 -5.15
CA LEU A 146 15.37 10.40 -3.78
C LEU A 146 15.57 11.91 -3.80
N ARG A 147 15.00 12.58 -2.79
CA ARG A 147 15.26 13.99 -2.53
C ARG A 147 16.68 14.14 -2.00
N ASP A 148 17.44 15.05 -2.59
CA ASP A 148 18.75 15.44 -2.05
C ASP A 148 18.55 16.10 -0.68
N ASN A 149 19.38 15.73 0.30
CA ASN A 149 19.38 16.32 1.63
C ASN A 149 20.13 17.66 1.65
#